data_AF-A0A9D5UNY2-F1
#
_entry.id   AF-A0A9D5UNY2-F1
#
_cell.length_a   1.000
_cell.length_b   1.000
_cell.length_c   1.000
_cell.angle_alpha   90.00
_cell.angle_beta   90.00
_cell.angle_gamma   90.00
#
_symmetry.space_group_name_H-M   'P 1'
#
loop_
_entity.id
_entity.type
_entity.pdbx_description
1 polymer ?
#
loop_
_entity_poly.entity_id
_entity_poly.type
_entity_poly.pdbx_seq_one_letter_code
_entity_poly.pdbx_strand_id
1 'polypeptide(L)'
;MSEYVEFADTPFVEHFAHTHGLTAKKFLESFLQCRVTLVFSPAEAFENNFEADIFATPEKAVYEVNPTTLLIAVHPPMYHDKRVSLGMVLHDPLIALPSPVIADIIANQMLKRLKHAMLYHFDVDLQFFGKQMILDTIVDYISRGGFNRNTIKFVIDLFVSLRTMTFENRLFNTGLIITKSHRTYRTESRKCRLISLNEPINLMPTLRYENRFWYLADGSSCFYVCDRNLKINSMFFFDEPPSNATSISTNFLNKSLHEQDIAFRTINGREMVIVEATGEEFTYTVGQWHFRDYNLIKKAIRALLPQFTQRAIHALLELVWSLMAQRHGSLIWIPAREEDIETMTLHTTRLWDLDVSIDDERYHGMILRLASSDGALILSQTSRIKRFGAIANLSAVAQIGPNMSGSGELAAQFLSQSGVVIKISQDGSGSVYSENKMRWKL
;
A
#
# COMPACT_ATOMS: atom_id res chain seq x y z
N MET A 1 36.56 -15.62 20.41
CA MET A 1 35.13 -15.71 20.79
C MET A 1 34.37 -14.85 19.80
N SER A 2 33.34 -15.39 19.13
CA SER A 2 32.56 -14.59 18.16
C SER A 2 32.00 -13.35 18.87
N GLU A 3 32.13 -12.19 18.22
CA GLU A 3 31.52 -10.92 18.66
C GLU A 3 29.98 -11.00 18.66
N TYR A 4 29.43 -12.02 17.99
CA TYR A 4 28.01 -12.24 17.79
C TYR A 4 27.52 -13.51 18.50
N VAL A 5 26.25 -13.48 18.93
CA VAL A 5 25.46 -14.59 19.46
C VAL A 5 24.13 -14.61 18.73
N GLU A 6 23.61 -15.79 18.41
CA GLU A 6 22.31 -15.91 17.78
C GLU A 6 21.20 -15.61 18.79
N PHE A 7 20.09 -15.02 18.35
CA PHE A 7 18.96 -14.74 19.25
C PHE A 7 18.43 -16.02 19.92
N ALA A 8 18.53 -17.17 19.23
CA ALA A 8 18.19 -18.49 19.74
C ALA A 8 18.97 -18.89 21.00
N ASP A 9 20.19 -18.38 21.18
CA ASP A 9 21.05 -18.70 22.32
C ASP A 9 20.82 -17.75 23.51
N THR A 10 19.87 -16.82 23.41
CA THR A 10 19.52 -15.90 24.48
C THR A 10 18.43 -16.49 25.39
N PRO A 11 18.40 -16.14 26.69
CA PRO A 11 17.33 -16.61 27.60
C PRO A 11 15.95 -16.03 27.24
N PHE A 12 15.88 -15.08 26.30
CA PHE A 12 14.66 -14.39 25.93
C PHE A 12 13.92 -15.05 24.75
N VAL A 13 14.54 -16.03 24.07
CA VAL A 13 14.02 -16.59 22.81
C VAL A 13 12.60 -17.12 22.96
N GLU A 14 12.32 -17.94 23.98
CA GLU A 14 10.99 -18.55 24.15
C GLU A 14 9.93 -17.48 24.38
N HIS A 15 10.19 -16.55 25.31
CA HIS A 15 9.26 -15.47 25.61
C HIS A 15 9.00 -14.62 24.36
N PHE A 16 10.05 -14.13 23.71
CA PHE A 16 9.91 -13.29 22.52
C PHE A 16 9.20 -14.03 21.38
N ALA A 17 9.58 -15.27 21.06
CA ALA A 17 9.00 -16.04 19.96
C ALA A 17 7.48 -16.24 20.14
N HIS A 18 7.01 -16.44 21.38
CA HIS A 18 5.60 -16.69 21.68
C HIS A 18 4.77 -15.42 21.97
N THR A 19 5.39 -14.26 22.23
CA THR A 19 4.69 -13.00 22.53
C THR A 19 4.99 -11.89 21.51
N HIS A 20 6.09 -11.17 21.72
CA HIS A 20 6.49 -9.97 21.00
C HIS A 20 6.85 -10.25 19.55
N GLY A 21 7.55 -11.35 19.28
CA GLY A 21 7.92 -11.80 17.94
C GLY A 21 6.70 -12.20 17.11
N LEU A 22 5.73 -12.91 17.69
CA LEU A 22 4.46 -13.20 17.00
C LEU A 22 3.68 -11.92 16.70
N THR A 23 3.72 -10.94 17.61
CA THR A 23 3.07 -9.63 17.43
C THR A 23 3.75 -8.84 16.31
N ALA A 24 5.09 -8.73 16.34
CA ALA A 24 5.88 -8.11 15.27
C ALA A 24 5.56 -8.74 13.90
N LYS A 25 5.60 -10.07 13.83
CA LYS A 25 5.27 -10.82 12.62
C LYS A 25 3.91 -10.41 12.07
N LYS A 26 2.83 -10.54 12.86
CA LYS A 26 1.47 -10.26 12.39
C LYS A 26 1.29 -8.81 11.89
N PHE A 27 1.87 -7.84 12.60
CA PHE A 27 1.78 -6.44 12.21
C PHE A 27 2.62 -6.13 10.97
N LEU A 28 3.80 -6.73 10.82
CA LEU A 28 4.63 -6.59 9.61
C LEU A 28 3.98 -7.28 8.41
N GLU A 29 3.38 -8.47 8.58
CA GLU A 29 2.65 -9.17 7.51
C GLU A 29 1.47 -8.33 7.00
N SER A 30 0.71 -7.73 7.92
CA SER A 30 -0.36 -6.81 7.55
C SER A 30 0.18 -5.51 6.92
N PHE A 31 1.24 -4.95 7.47
CA PHE A 31 1.81 -3.69 6.96
C PHE A 31 2.39 -3.83 5.56
N LEU A 32 3.23 -4.84 5.34
CA LEU A 32 3.92 -5.06 4.07
C LEU A 32 3.12 -5.91 3.08
N GLN A 33 1.98 -6.47 3.50
CA GLN A 33 1.14 -7.38 2.72
C GLN A 33 1.89 -8.62 2.21
N CYS A 34 2.88 -9.10 2.98
CA CYS A 34 3.70 -10.26 2.66
C CYS A 34 3.76 -11.26 3.81
N ARG A 35 4.39 -12.42 3.59
CA ARG A 35 4.70 -13.37 4.66
C ARG A 35 6.02 -12.98 5.32
N VAL A 36 6.02 -13.01 6.66
CA VAL A 36 7.19 -12.67 7.48
C VAL A 36 7.58 -13.88 8.30
N THR A 37 8.84 -14.28 8.20
CA THR A 37 9.41 -15.36 9.02
C THR A 37 10.52 -14.80 9.86
N LEU A 38 10.37 -14.84 11.20
CA LEU A 38 11.46 -14.52 12.11
C LEU A 38 12.41 -15.72 12.18
N VAL A 39 13.72 -15.43 12.13
CA VAL A 39 14.78 -16.43 12.14
C VAL A 39 15.68 -16.14 13.33
N PHE A 40 15.68 -17.03 14.31
CA PHE A 40 16.40 -16.84 15.57
C PHE A 40 17.88 -17.27 15.52
N SER A 41 18.25 -18.06 14.50
CA SER A 41 19.64 -18.41 14.15
C SER A 41 19.94 -17.96 12.71
N PRO A 42 19.98 -16.64 12.46
CA PRO A 42 20.06 -16.11 11.11
C PRO A 42 21.34 -16.44 10.34
N ALA A 43 22.50 -16.61 11.00
CA ALA A 43 23.76 -16.80 10.27
C ALA A 43 23.77 -18.13 9.51
N GLU A 44 23.47 -19.24 10.20
CA GLU A 44 23.39 -20.56 9.59
C GLU A 44 22.26 -20.62 8.55
N ALA A 45 21.08 -20.09 8.91
CA ALA A 45 19.92 -20.15 8.04
C ALA A 45 20.10 -19.31 6.76
N PHE A 46 20.76 -18.16 6.83
CA PHE A 46 20.93 -17.29 5.67
C PHE A 46 22.06 -17.77 4.77
N GLU A 47 23.16 -18.28 5.33
CA GLU A 47 24.23 -18.89 4.55
C GLU A 47 23.72 -20.14 3.81
N ASN A 48 23.10 -21.08 4.52
CA ASN A 48 22.70 -22.37 3.95
C ASN A 48 21.57 -22.28 2.92
N ASN A 49 20.64 -21.34 3.09
CA ASN A 49 19.45 -21.25 2.22
C ASN A 49 19.54 -20.15 1.16
N PHE A 50 20.41 -19.15 1.35
CA PHE A 50 20.43 -17.94 0.52
C PHE A 50 21.83 -17.44 0.15
N GLU A 51 22.90 -18.14 0.54
CA GLU A 51 24.30 -17.75 0.26
C GLU A 51 24.62 -16.33 0.77
N ALA A 52 24.08 -15.98 1.94
CA ALA A 52 24.21 -14.64 2.53
C ALA A 52 24.92 -14.65 3.89
N ASP A 53 26.19 -14.23 3.88
CA ASP A 53 26.98 -14.00 5.10
C ASP A 53 26.68 -12.63 5.72
N ILE A 54 25.89 -12.63 6.79
CA ILE A 54 25.48 -11.43 7.52
C ILE A 54 26.60 -10.84 8.40
N PHE A 55 27.66 -11.59 8.67
CA PHE A 55 28.79 -11.12 9.50
C PHE A 55 29.93 -10.55 8.67
N ALA A 56 29.96 -10.80 7.35
CA ALA A 56 30.86 -10.13 6.44
C ALA A 56 30.63 -8.60 6.39
N THR A 57 29.36 -8.17 6.48
CA THR A 57 28.97 -6.75 6.49
C THR A 57 27.92 -6.46 7.56
N PRO A 58 28.30 -6.41 8.85
CA PRO A 58 27.35 -6.34 9.97
C PRO A 58 26.59 -5.00 10.08
N GLU A 59 27.06 -3.95 9.40
CA GLU A 59 26.35 -2.67 9.28
C GLU A 59 25.22 -2.72 8.24
N LYS A 60 25.24 -3.70 7.33
CA LYS A 60 24.21 -3.90 6.33
C LYS A 60 23.08 -4.72 6.94
N ALA A 61 21.92 -4.09 7.10
CA ALA A 61 20.77 -4.75 7.68
C ALA A 61 19.89 -5.48 6.66
N VAL A 62 19.92 -5.08 5.37
CA VAL A 62 19.00 -5.59 4.35
C VAL A 62 19.76 -6.28 3.22
N TYR A 63 19.34 -7.49 2.86
CA TYR A 63 19.93 -8.31 1.80
C TYR A 63 18.84 -8.73 0.80
N GLU A 64 18.99 -8.29 -0.45
CA GLU A 64 18.14 -8.72 -1.56
C GLU A 64 18.67 -10.05 -2.11
N VAL A 65 17.89 -11.11 -1.98
CA VAL A 65 18.28 -12.44 -2.49
C VAL A 65 17.75 -12.62 -3.91
N ASN A 66 16.47 -12.32 -4.11
CA ASN A 66 15.79 -12.41 -5.39
C ASN A 66 14.59 -11.43 -5.41
N PRO A 67 13.86 -11.26 -6.54
CA PRO A 67 12.77 -10.29 -6.65
C PRO A 67 11.58 -10.45 -5.68
N THR A 68 11.46 -11.60 -5.01
CA THR A 68 10.36 -11.92 -4.08
C THR A 68 10.85 -12.29 -2.67
N THR A 69 12.16 -12.28 -2.40
CA THR A 69 12.72 -12.61 -1.08
C THR A 69 13.68 -11.52 -0.60
N LEU A 70 13.35 -10.90 0.55
CA LEU A 70 14.22 -9.99 1.29
C LEU A 70 14.65 -10.62 2.60
N LEU A 71 15.93 -10.51 2.93
CA LEU A 71 16.42 -10.84 4.26
C LEU A 71 16.72 -9.55 5.01
N ILE A 72 16.36 -9.52 6.29
CA ILE A 72 16.72 -8.46 7.22
C ILE A 72 17.49 -9.09 8.37
N ALA A 73 18.71 -8.64 8.61
CA ALA A 73 19.52 -9.00 9.77
C ALA A 73 19.67 -7.77 10.67
N VAL A 74 19.35 -7.94 11.96
CA VAL A 74 19.56 -6.89 12.97
C VAL A 74 20.50 -7.40 14.04
N HIS A 75 21.43 -6.55 14.44
CA HIS A 75 22.45 -6.85 15.43
C HIS A 75 22.34 -5.93 16.66
N PRO A 76 21.29 -6.06 17.52
CA PRO A 76 21.19 -5.27 18.74
C PRO A 76 22.45 -5.36 19.61
N PRO A 77 22.90 -4.22 20.17
CA PRO A 77 24.06 -4.23 21.03
C PRO A 77 23.75 -4.91 22.38
N MET A 78 24.61 -5.87 22.71
CA MET A 78 24.95 -6.44 24.01
C MET A 78 23.93 -7.30 24.74
N TYR A 79 24.19 -8.61 24.72
CA TYR A 79 23.97 -9.56 25.82
C TYR A 79 25.34 -10.16 26.19
N HIS A 80 25.79 -9.98 27.44
CA HIS A 80 27.16 -10.35 27.89
C HIS A 80 28.27 -9.87 26.94
N ASP A 81 28.29 -8.57 26.60
CA ASP A 81 29.29 -7.94 25.72
C ASP A 81 29.35 -8.47 24.27
N LYS A 82 28.35 -9.25 23.84
CA LYS A 82 28.21 -9.73 22.46
C LYS A 82 26.98 -9.15 21.77
N ARG A 83 27.07 -8.91 20.47
CA ARG A 83 25.94 -8.48 19.63
C ARG A 83 25.00 -9.67 19.43
N VAL A 84 23.71 -9.49 19.67
CA VAL A 84 22.72 -10.54 19.41
C VAL A 84 22.22 -10.40 17.97
N SER A 85 22.03 -11.49 17.24
CA SER A 85 21.58 -11.47 15.85
C SER A 85 20.17 -12.04 15.70
N LEU A 86 19.26 -11.28 15.08
CA LEU A 86 17.93 -11.74 14.69
C LEU A 86 17.74 -11.53 13.19
N GLY A 87 17.21 -12.55 12.51
CA GLY A 87 16.85 -12.48 11.10
C GLY A 87 15.35 -12.33 10.88
N MET A 88 14.99 -11.76 9.74
CA MET A 88 13.64 -11.80 9.19
C MET A 88 13.72 -12.12 7.70
N VAL A 89 12.84 -13.01 7.23
CA VAL A 89 12.65 -13.30 5.80
C VAL A 89 11.29 -12.77 5.41
N LEU A 90 11.27 -11.83 4.46
CA LEU A 90 10.06 -11.36 3.79
C LEU A 90 9.91 -12.13 2.48
N HIS A 91 8.79 -12.82 2.30
CA HIS A 91 8.52 -13.60 1.09
C HIS A 91 7.02 -13.64 0.75
N ASP A 92 6.70 -14.25 -0.40
CA ASP A 92 5.37 -14.38 -1.00
C ASP A 92 4.16 -14.36 -0.04
N PRO A 93 3.06 -13.67 -0.40
CA PRO A 93 2.85 -12.87 -1.62
C PRO A 93 3.52 -11.49 -1.51
N LEU A 94 4.44 -11.15 -2.41
CA LEU A 94 5.04 -9.80 -2.52
C LEU A 94 4.79 -9.27 -3.93
N ILE A 95 4.23 -8.07 -4.06
CA ILE A 95 4.08 -7.37 -5.35
C ILE A 95 5.46 -7.15 -5.98
N ALA A 96 6.42 -6.79 -5.13
CA ALA A 96 7.86 -6.73 -5.34
C ALA A 96 8.49 -6.53 -3.95
N LEU A 97 9.81 -6.67 -3.83
CA LEU A 97 10.53 -6.27 -2.61
C LEU A 97 10.10 -4.85 -2.20
N PRO A 98 9.72 -4.62 -0.94
CA PRO A 98 9.50 -3.26 -0.47
C PRO A 98 10.79 -2.46 -0.71
N SER A 99 10.66 -1.16 -1.01
CA SER A 99 11.84 -0.30 -1.25
C SER A 99 12.90 -0.56 -0.18
N PRO A 100 14.20 -0.73 -0.54
CA PRO A 100 15.25 -1.01 0.44
C PRO A 100 15.24 -0.05 1.61
N VAL A 101 14.79 1.19 1.36
CA VAL A 101 14.67 2.20 2.41
C VAL A 101 13.61 1.88 3.46
N ILE A 102 12.41 1.39 3.09
CA ILE A 102 11.41 1.02 4.10
C ILE A 102 11.87 -0.22 4.88
N ALA A 103 12.55 -1.16 4.21
CA ALA A 103 13.12 -2.34 4.86
C ALA A 103 14.23 -1.95 5.87
N ASP A 104 15.12 -1.03 5.49
CA ASP A 104 16.15 -0.50 6.39
C ASP A 104 15.54 0.21 7.59
N ILE A 105 14.45 0.97 7.39
CA ILE A 105 13.75 1.63 8.50
C ILE A 105 13.10 0.60 9.42
N ILE A 106 12.48 -0.44 8.88
CA ILE A 106 11.93 -1.56 9.67
C ILE A 106 13.05 -2.24 10.47
N ALA A 107 14.19 -2.52 9.84
CA ALA A 107 15.35 -3.10 10.50
C ALA A 107 15.83 -2.21 11.66
N ASN A 108 15.94 -0.91 11.43
CA ASN A 108 16.33 0.06 12.45
C ASN A 108 15.31 0.16 13.59
N GLN A 109 14.01 0.08 13.30
CA GLN A 109 12.96 0.07 14.32
C GLN A 109 12.99 -1.21 15.15
N MET A 110 13.15 -2.37 14.50
CA MET A 110 13.34 -3.65 15.19
C MET A 110 14.57 -3.61 16.09
N LEU A 111 15.70 -3.11 15.57
CA LEU A 111 16.96 -2.95 16.31
C LEU A 111 16.79 -2.10 17.58
N LYS A 112 16.21 -0.90 17.46
CA LYS A 112 15.95 0.01 18.59
C LYS A 112 15.07 -0.65 19.65
N ARG A 113 14.05 -1.38 19.22
CA ARG A 113 13.07 -2.02 20.09
C ARG A 113 13.63 -3.25 20.79
N LEU A 114 14.38 -4.10 20.09
CA LEU A 114 15.08 -5.22 20.71
C LEU A 114 16.07 -4.73 21.77
N LYS A 115 16.88 -3.72 21.45
CA LYS A 115 17.80 -3.10 22.41
C LYS A 115 17.06 -2.64 23.67
N HIS A 116 15.94 -1.92 23.52
CA HIS A 116 15.15 -1.47 24.65
C HIS A 116 14.55 -2.65 25.43
N ALA A 117 13.85 -3.56 24.76
CA ALA A 117 13.19 -4.69 25.40
C ALA A 117 14.19 -5.58 26.16
N MET A 118 15.38 -5.83 25.61
CA MET A 118 16.42 -6.61 26.29
C MET A 118 16.89 -5.97 27.61
N LEU A 119 17.01 -4.64 27.66
CA LEU A 119 17.34 -3.92 28.91
C LEU A 119 16.28 -4.12 29.99
N TYR A 120 15.02 -4.29 29.59
CA TYR A 120 13.87 -4.51 30.47
C TYR A 120 13.45 -5.98 30.52
N HIS A 121 14.30 -6.92 30.08
CA HIS A 121 14.00 -8.37 30.08
C HIS A 121 12.65 -8.73 29.41
N PHE A 122 12.30 -7.97 28.37
CA PHE A 122 11.03 -8.05 27.62
C PHE A 122 9.76 -7.76 28.42
N ASP A 123 9.89 -7.13 29.61
CA ASP A 123 8.80 -6.50 30.35
C ASP A 123 8.41 -5.16 29.70
N VAL A 124 7.85 -5.25 28.50
CA VAL A 124 7.38 -4.13 27.68
C VAL A 124 5.99 -4.43 27.14
N ASP A 125 5.23 -3.39 26.80
CA ASP A 125 3.89 -3.55 26.22
C ASP A 125 3.93 -4.32 24.89
N LEU A 126 2.98 -5.23 24.63
CA LEU A 126 2.93 -6.02 23.38
C LEU A 126 2.84 -5.13 22.12
N GLN A 127 2.17 -3.99 22.21
CA GLN A 127 2.05 -3.03 21.10
C GLN A 127 3.37 -2.34 20.78
N PHE A 128 4.38 -2.47 21.64
CA PHE A 128 5.74 -1.99 21.38
C PHE A 128 6.28 -2.62 20.09
N PHE A 129 6.13 -3.92 19.90
CA PHE A 129 6.50 -4.58 18.63
C PHE A 129 5.35 -4.61 17.61
N GLY A 130 4.14 -4.24 18.01
CA GLY A 130 2.95 -4.17 17.16
C GLY A 130 2.71 -2.78 16.56
N LYS A 131 1.54 -2.19 16.85
CA LYS A 131 1.07 -0.94 16.25
C LYS A 131 2.05 0.23 16.41
N GLN A 132 2.75 0.32 17.55
CA GLN A 132 3.69 1.41 17.80
C GLN A 132 4.90 1.33 16.86
N MET A 133 5.42 0.12 16.62
CA MET A 133 6.53 -0.09 15.69
C MET A 133 6.15 0.36 14.28
N ILE A 134 4.96 -0.01 13.80
CA ILE A 134 4.50 0.38 12.47
C ILE A 134 4.33 1.90 12.37
N LEU A 135 3.74 2.54 13.37
CA LEU A 135 3.60 4.00 13.39
C LEU A 135 4.97 4.69 13.36
N ASP A 136 5.93 4.24 14.16
CA ASP A 136 7.27 4.81 14.18
C ASP A 136 8.03 4.56 12.87
N THR A 137 7.83 3.40 12.22
CA THR A 137 8.34 3.12 10.87
C THR A 137 7.81 4.15 9.87
N ILE A 138 6.50 4.42 9.86
CA ILE A 138 5.88 5.40 8.96
C ILE A 138 6.43 6.81 9.24
N VAL A 139 6.49 7.21 10.53
CA VAL A 139 7.01 8.52 10.93
C VAL A 139 8.48 8.66 10.52
N ASP A 140 9.32 7.65 10.74
CA ASP A 140 10.73 7.63 10.33
C ASP A 140 10.85 7.77 8.82
N TYR A 141 10.05 7.01 8.08
CA TYR A 141 10.05 7.01 6.62
C TYR A 141 9.75 8.39 6.06
N ILE A 142 8.67 9.02 6.52
CA ILE A 142 8.24 10.35 6.08
C ILE A 142 9.25 11.43 6.53
N SER A 143 9.80 11.29 7.74
CA SER A 143 10.70 12.30 8.32
C SER A 143 12.07 12.36 7.62
N ARG A 144 12.44 11.36 6.80
CA ARG A 144 13.63 11.44 5.90
C ARG A 144 13.55 12.66 4.98
N GLY A 145 12.34 13.08 4.65
CA GLY A 145 12.07 14.33 3.95
C GLY A 145 12.40 15.58 4.77
N GLY A 146 13.09 15.52 5.91
CA GLY A 146 13.42 16.71 6.71
C GLY A 146 12.19 17.36 7.38
N PHE A 147 11.14 16.57 7.60
CA PHE A 147 10.01 16.94 8.46
C PHE A 147 10.30 16.51 9.90
N ASN A 148 9.80 17.28 10.85
CA ASN A 148 9.94 16.93 12.26
C ASN A 148 9.05 15.72 12.61
N ARG A 149 9.61 14.74 13.32
CA ARG A 149 8.90 13.50 13.70
C ARG A 149 7.62 13.76 14.51
N ASN A 150 7.68 14.69 15.46
CA ASN A 150 6.53 15.02 16.32
C ASN A 150 5.43 15.72 15.51
N THR A 151 5.83 16.56 14.57
CA THR A 151 4.92 17.20 13.61
C THR A 151 4.18 16.16 12.77
N ILE A 152 4.88 15.18 12.19
CA ILE A 152 4.24 14.13 11.40
C ILE A 152 3.32 13.28 12.27
N LYS A 153 3.76 12.88 13.46
CA LYS A 153 2.92 12.11 14.39
C LYS A 153 1.63 12.86 14.76
N PHE A 154 1.74 14.16 15.05
CA PHE A 154 0.57 15.02 15.30
C PHE A 154 -0.41 15.05 14.12
N VAL A 155 0.08 15.19 12.88
CA VAL A 155 -0.78 15.20 11.69
C VAL A 155 -1.43 13.84 11.46
N ILE A 156 -0.72 12.74 11.71
CA ILE A 156 -1.30 11.38 11.65
C ILE A 156 -2.46 11.26 12.64
N ASP A 157 -2.26 11.65 13.91
CA ASP A 157 -3.30 11.57 14.94
C ASP A 157 -4.51 12.46 14.61
N LEU A 158 -4.25 13.65 14.06
CA LEU A 158 -5.29 14.55 13.56
C LEU A 158 -6.12 13.87 12.46
N PHE A 159 -5.49 13.29 11.43
CA PHE A 159 -6.21 12.66 10.31
C PHE A 159 -6.91 11.36 10.70
N VAL A 160 -6.34 10.60 11.66
CA VAL A 160 -7.02 9.44 12.26
C VAL A 160 -8.31 9.87 12.96
N SER A 161 -8.35 11.07 13.54
CA SER A 161 -9.54 11.63 14.19
C SER A 161 -10.52 12.25 13.17
N LEU A 162 -10.01 13.00 12.19
CA LEU A 162 -10.81 13.64 11.13
C LEU A 162 -11.61 12.64 10.32
N ARG A 163 -11.08 11.44 10.07
CA ARG A 163 -11.79 10.43 9.26
C ARG A 163 -13.16 10.06 9.86
N THR A 164 -13.31 10.11 11.18
CA THR A 164 -14.58 9.74 11.84
C THR A 164 -15.51 10.93 12.06
N MET A 165 -15.13 12.13 11.63
CA MET A 165 -15.94 13.32 11.83
C MET A 165 -17.09 13.41 10.83
N THR A 166 -18.16 14.08 11.27
CA THR A 166 -19.33 14.34 10.44
C THR A 166 -19.58 15.84 10.31
N PHE A 167 -20.15 16.22 9.17
CA PHE A 167 -20.74 17.52 8.95
C PHE A 167 -22.18 17.28 8.48
N GLU A 168 -23.16 17.87 9.16
CA GLU A 168 -24.58 17.62 8.90
C GLU A 168 -24.95 16.11 8.91
N ASN A 169 -24.39 15.36 9.88
CA ASN A 169 -24.57 13.91 10.03
C ASN A 169 -24.05 13.05 8.87
N ARG A 170 -23.25 13.62 7.96
CA ARG A 170 -22.59 12.89 6.88
C ARG A 170 -21.09 12.87 7.13
N LEU A 171 -20.47 11.70 6.93
CA LEU A 171 -19.02 11.61 6.85
C LEU A 171 -18.54 12.46 5.69
N PHE A 172 -17.39 13.11 5.86
CA PHE A 172 -16.76 13.90 4.82
C PHE A 172 -15.31 13.50 4.61
N ASN A 173 -14.83 13.75 3.41
CA ASN A 173 -13.43 13.60 3.05
C ASN A 173 -12.73 14.93 3.24
N THR A 174 -11.44 14.90 3.57
CA THR A 174 -10.61 16.09 3.66
C THR A 174 -9.18 15.77 3.29
N GLY A 175 -8.38 16.81 3.03
CA GLY A 175 -6.99 16.64 2.68
C GLY A 175 -6.10 17.82 3.05
N LEU A 176 -4.84 17.49 3.34
CA LEU A 176 -3.78 18.41 3.69
C LEU A 176 -2.51 17.99 2.95
N ILE A 177 -1.86 18.96 2.31
CA ILE A 177 -0.53 18.82 1.74
C ILE A 177 0.44 19.55 2.66
N ILE A 178 1.45 18.84 3.16
CA ILE A 178 2.59 19.45 3.83
C ILE A 178 3.67 19.67 2.78
N THR A 179 4.02 20.93 2.54
CA THR A 179 5.03 21.29 1.54
C THR A 179 6.26 21.94 2.14
N LYS A 180 7.40 21.69 1.48
CA LYS A 180 8.65 22.41 1.75
C LYS A 180 8.70 23.79 1.11
N SER A 181 7.96 23.99 0.02
CA SER A 181 8.06 25.18 -0.82
C SER A 181 6.73 25.49 -1.49
N HIS A 182 6.00 26.46 -0.93
CA HIS A 182 4.78 27.00 -1.56
C HIS A 182 5.02 27.61 -2.94
N ARG A 183 6.27 27.97 -3.28
CA ARG A 183 6.60 28.53 -4.60
C ARG A 183 6.39 27.50 -5.71
N THR A 184 6.56 26.22 -5.42
CA THR A 184 6.46 25.14 -6.41
C THR A 184 5.04 24.98 -6.94
N TYR A 185 4.05 25.42 -6.17
CA TYR A 185 2.62 25.38 -6.51
C TYR A 185 2.12 26.60 -7.31
N ARG A 186 2.98 27.56 -7.66
CA ARG A 186 2.58 28.82 -8.34
C ARG A 186 2.75 28.81 -9.86
N THR A 187 3.21 27.72 -10.47
CA THR A 187 3.48 27.65 -11.92
C THR A 187 2.23 27.29 -12.74
N GLU A 188 1.90 28.11 -13.75
CA GLU A 188 0.69 28.00 -14.61
C GLU A 188 0.60 26.71 -15.46
N SER A 189 1.66 25.91 -15.54
CA SER A 189 1.77 24.79 -16.48
C SER A 189 0.96 23.53 -16.14
N ARG A 190 0.18 23.52 -15.05
CA ARG A 190 -0.27 22.26 -14.42
C ARG A 190 -1.77 22.06 -14.22
N LYS A 191 -2.61 22.95 -14.78
CA LYS A 191 -4.07 22.89 -14.59
C LYS A 191 -4.44 22.83 -13.08
N CYS A 192 -3.83 23.69 -12.27
CA CYS A 192 -4.11 23.79 -10.84
C CYS A 192 -4.00 25.25 -10.36
N ARG A 193 -4.70 25.58 -9.28
CA ARG A 193 -4.70 26.91 -8.65
C ARG A 193 -4.35 26.82 -7.18
N LEU A 194 -3.51 27.73 -6.73
CA LEU A 194 -3.23 27.95 -5.30
C LEU A 194 -3.87 29.26 -4.87
N ILE A 195 -4.87 29.18 -3.98
CA ILE A 195 -5.58 30.33 -3.44
C ILE A 195 -5.06 30.61 -2.04
N SER A 196 -4.55 31.81 -1.80
CA SER A 196 -4.06 32.19 -0.46
C SER A 196 -5.24 32.44 0.48
N LEU A 197 -5.12 32.01 1.73
CA LEU A 197 -6.07 32.36 2.78
C LEU A 197 -5.84 33.82 3.20
N ASN A 198 -6.93 34.53 3.54
CA ASN A 198 -6.84 35.88 4.08
C ASN A 198 -6.05 35.91 5.39
N GLU A 199 -6.25 34.89 6.23
CA GLU A 199 -5.52 34.70 7.48
C GLU A 199 -4.94 33.29 7.54
N PRO A 200 -3.63 33.13 7.78
CA PRO A 200 -3.04 31.81 7.97
C PRO A 200 -3.51 31.15 9.27
N ILE A 201 -3.67 29.83 9.24
CA ILE A 201 -4.14 29.04 10.37
C ILE A 201 -3.00 28.15 10.86
N ASN A 202 -2.64 28.24 12.14
CA ASN A 202 -1.68 27.33 12.75
C ASN A 202 -2.41 26.08 13.28
N LEU A 203 -2.00 24.90 12.85
CA LEU A 203 -2.56 23.64 13.36
C LEU A 203 -2.03 23.27 14.74
N MET A 204 -0.85 23.76 15.11
CA MET A 204 -0.26 23.60 16.44
C MET A 204 -0.18 24.94 17.17
N PRO A 205 -0.41 24.98 18.50
CA PRO A 205 -0.72 23.85 19.39
C PRO A 205 -2.22 23.50 19.45
N THR A 206 -3.08 24.24 18.76
CA THR A 206 -4.53 24.09 18.90
C THR A 206 -5.07 22.95 18.04
N LEU A 207 -5.54 21.88 18.67
CA LEU A 207 -6.45 20.89 18.06
C LEU A 207 -7.80 21.54 17.75
N ARG A 208 -7.84 22.44 16.76
CA ARG A 208 -9.11 22.99 16.26
C ARG A 208 -9.74 21.97 15.33
N TYR A 209 -10.57 21.12 15.92
CA TYR A 209 -11.55 20.31 15.20
C TYR A 209 -12.73 21.17 14.77
N GLU A 210 -12.48 22.21 13.98
CA GLU A 210 -13.58 22.97 13.39
C GLU A 210 -14.10 22.17 12.19
N ASN A 211 -15.19 21.42 12.38
CA ASN A 211 -15.73 20.54 11.33
C ASN A 211 -15.98 21.31 10.04
N ARG A 212 -16.48 22.54 10.14
CA ARG A 212 -16.74 23.38 8.97
C ARG A 212 -15.46 23.69 8.20
N PHE A 213 -14.36 23.98 8.89
CA PHE A 213 -13.07 24.21 8.25
C PHE A 213 -12.64 22.95 7.49
N TRP A 214 -12.53 21.80 8.17
CA TRP A 214 -12.05 20.58 7.51
C TRP A 214 -12.98 20.06 6.40
N TYR A 215 -14.27 20.38 6.46
CA TYR A 215 -15.27 20.04 5.44
C TYR A 215 -15.05 20.76 4.09
N LEU A 216 -14.38 21.92 4.06
CA LEU A 216 -14.21 22.70 2.82
C LEU A 216 -13.20 22.12 1.82
N ALA A 217 -12.26 21.31 2.30
CA ALA A 217 -11.37 20.54 1.45
C ALA A 217 -11.91 19.11 1.32
N ASP A 218 -11.89 18.53 0.12
CA ASP A 218 -12.41 17.19 -0.12
C ASP A 218 -11.32 16.10 -0.20
N GLY A 219 -10.04 16.49 -0.13
CA GLY A 219 -8.90 15.58 -0.19
C GLY A 219 -8.77 14.84 -1.52
N SER A 220 -9.34 15.38 -2.59
CA SER A 220 -9.33 14.78 -3.93
C SER A 220 -9.26 15.81 -5.06
N SER A 221 -10.17 16.77 -5.10
CA SER A 221 -10.17 17.90 -6.03
C SER A 221 -9.57 19.17 -5.39
N CYS A 222 -9.53 19.23 -4.05
CA CYS A 222 -8.91 20.31 -3.31
C CYS A 222 -8.28 19.88 -1.98
N PHE A 223 -7.24 20.62 -1.59
CA PHE A 223 -6.42 20.33 -0.42
C PHE A 223 -6.06 21.61 0.32
N TYR A 224 -5.98 21.54 1.64
CA TYR A 224 -5.23 22.54 2.40
C TYR A 224 -3.74 22.39 2.13
N VAL A 225 -2.99 23.49 2.14
CA VAL A 225 -1.54 23.47 1.98
C VAL A 225 -0.89 24.16 3.17
N CYS A 226 -0.03 23.42 3.89
CA CYS A 226 0.72 23.93 5.02
C CYS A 226 2.24 23.82 4.83
N ASP A 227 2.95 24.69 5.53
CA ASP A 227 4.41 24.62 5.62
C ASP A 227 4.86 23.58 6.68
N ARG A 228 6.19 23.42 6.82
CA ARG A 228 6.78 22.51 7.82
C ARG A 228 6.48 22.86 9.28
N ASN A 229 6.02 24.09 9.54
CA ASN A 229 5.60 24.54 10.87
C ASN A 229 4.10 24.32 11.11
N LEU A 230 3.42 23.60 10.20
CA LEU A 230 1.99 23.36 10.20
C LEU A 230 1.14 24.63 10.15
N LYS A 231 1.62 25.64 9.44
CA LYS A 231 0.85 26.84 9.13
C LYS A 231 0.18 26.69 7.77
N ILE A 232 -1.15 26.53 7.78
CA ILE A 232 -1.97 26.53 6.57
C ILE A 232 -2.08 27.97 6.08
N ASN A 233 -1.64 28.22 4.84
CA ASN A 233 -1.68 29.54 4.24
C ASN A 233 -2.44 29.60 2.91
N SER A 234 -2.82 28.43 2.37
CA SER A 234 -3.45 28.34 1.07
C SER A 234 -4.27 27.07 0.92
N MET A 235 -5.16 27.11 -0.07
CA MET A 235 -5.87 25.96 -0.60
C MET A 235 -5.43 25.70 -2.04
N PHE A 236 -5.17 24.44 -2.34
CA PHE A 236 -4.85 23.93 -3.66
C PHE A 236 -6.12 23.38 -4.31
N PHE A 237 -6.34 23.71 -5.58
CA PHE A 237 -7.46 23.23 -6.39
C PHE A 237 -6.95 22.70 -7.73
N PHE A 238 -7.56 21.63 -8.21
CA PHE A 238 -7.42 21.24 -9.61
C PHE A 238 -8.34 22.09 -10.51
N ASP A 239 -7.87 22.49 -11.70
CA ASP A 239 -8.70 23.18 -12.68
C ASP A 239 -9.75 22.26 -13.32
N GLU A 240 -9.40 21.00 -13.49
CA GLU A 240 -10.30 19.92 -13.92
C GLU A 240 -10.28 18.87 -12.80
N PRO A 241 -11.43 18.56 -12.18
CA PRO A 241 -11.47 17.54 -11.14
C PRO A 241 -10.94 16.22 -11.73
N PRO A 242 -10.08 15.48 -10.99
CA PRO A 242 -9.59 14.20 -11.48
C PRO A 242 -10.79 13.28 -11.80
N SER A 243 -10.72 12.57 -12.93
CA SER A 243 -11.76 11.65 -13.41
C SER A 243 -12.17 10.60 -12.38
N ASN A 244 -11.31 10.31 -11.40
CA ASN A 244 -11.60 9.57 -10.18
C ASN A 244 -11.05 10.29 -8.94
N ALA A 245 -11.94 10.90 -8.16
CA ALA A 245 -11.63 11.58 -6.90
C ALA A 245 -11.14 10.63 -5.78
N THR A 246 -11.26 9.31 -5.92
CA THR A 246 -11.02 8.35 -4.83
C THR A 246 -9.70 7.59 -4.91
N SER A 247 -9.00 7.58 -6.06
CA SER A 247 -7.78 6.77 -6.26
C SER A 247 -6.49 7.61 -6.29
N ILE A 248 -5.35 7.00 -5.93
CA ILE A 248 -4.05 7.56 -6.32
C ILE A 248 -3.94 7.39 -7.83
N SER A 249 -4.24 8.45 -8.55
CA SER A 249 -3.89 8.55 -9.95
C SER A 249 -2.45 9.07 -10.08
N THR A 250 -1.76 8.69 -11.16
CA THR A 250 -0.54 9.41 -11.53
C THR A 250 -0.80 10.89 -11.76
N ASN A 251 -2.03 11.23 -12.16
CA ASN A 251 -2.51 12.60 -12.19
C ASN A 251 -2.45 13.26 -10.80
N PHE A 252 -2.93 12.59 -9.74
CA PHE A 252 -2.82 13.08 -8.36
C PHE A 252 -1.36 13.30 -7.95
N LEU A 253 -0.49 12.30 -8.13
CA LEU A 253 0.93 12.39 -7.74
C LEU A 253 1.67 13.51 -8.48
N ASN A 254 1.58 13.54 -9.82
CA ASN A 254 2.36 14.46 -10.65
C ASN A 254 1.89 15.93 -10.56
N LYS A 255 0.60 16.15 -10.29
CA LYS A 255 0.00 17.49 -10.28
C LYS A 255 -0.11 18.08 -8.88
N SER A 256 -0.23 17.27 -7.82
CA SER A 256 -0.49 17.76 -6.44
C SER A 256 0.71 17.72 -5.52
N LEU A 257 1.71 16.86 -5.77
CA LEU A 257 2.85 16.70 -4.88
C LEU A 257 4.15 17.08 -5.58
N HIS A 258 5.03 17.81 -4.88
CA HIS A 258 6.34 18.21 -5.39
C HIS A 258 7.46 17.69 -4.51
N GLU A 259 8.58 17.28 -5.12
CA GLU A 259 9.82 16.89 -4.43
C GLU A 259 9.61 15.88 -3.29
N GLN A 260 9.51 16.37 -2.05
CA GLN A 260 9.33 15.59 -0.82
C GLN A 260 8.06 16.03 -0.08
N ASP A 261 7.08 16.55 -0.80
CA ASP A 261 5.79 16.93 -0.25
C ASP A 261 4.97 15.67 0.08
N ILE A 262 4.11 15.80 1.08
CA ILE A 262 3.31 14.70 1.61
C ILE A 262 1.85 15.12 1.63
N ALA A 263 0.98 14.32 1.03
CA ALA A 263 -0.46 14.48 1.15
C ALA A 263 -1.01 13.55 2.23
N PHE A 264 -1.90 14.10 3.04
CA PHE A 264 -2.77 13.40 3.97
C PHE A 264 -4.20 13.54 3.45
N ARG A 265 -4.96 12.45 3.45
CA ARG A 265 -6.37 12.47 3.04
C ARG A 265 -7.21 11.49 3.86
N THR A 266 -8.50 11.77 3.96
CA THR A 266 -9.50 10.83 4.46
C THR A 266 -10.41 10.38 3.32
N ILE A 267 -10.80 9.09 3.33
CA ILE A 267 -11.66 8.52 2.30
C ILE A 267 -12.86 7.82 2.95
N ASN A 268 -14.05 8.31 2.59
CA ASN A 268 -15.38 7.86 3.00
C ASN A 268 -15.51 7.59 4.51
N GLY A 269 -14.80 8.39 5.30
CA GLY A 269 -14.68 8.30 6.75
C GLY A 269 -14.20 6.96 7.33
N ARG A 270 -13.58 6.13 6.50
CA ARG A 270 -13.09 4.80 6.87
C ARG A 270 -11.58 4.72 6.83
N GLU A 271 -11.00 5.38 5.84
CA GLU A 271 -9.61 5.24 5.48
C GLU A 271 -8.89 6.56 5.69
N MET A 272 -7.67 6.48 6.19
CA MET A 272 -6.74 7.59 6.22
C MET A 272 -5.57 7.19 5.35
N VAL A 273 -5.12 8.09 4.50
CA VAL A 273 -4.08 7.80 3.53
C VAL A 273 -3.02 8.89 3.59
N ILE A 274 -1.77 8.47 3.60
CA ILE A 274 -0.59 9.31 3.46
C ILE A 274 0.08 8.96 2.14
N VAL A 275 0.39 9.95 1.31
CA VAL A 275 1.01 9.76 0.00
C VAL A 275 2.24 10.63 -0.11
N GLU A 276 3.38 10.05 -0.48
CA GLU A 276 4.58 10.80 -0.84
C GLU A 276 4.62 11.11 -2.34
N ALA A 277 5.30 12.19 -2.71
CA ALA A 277 5.50 12.59 -4.11
C ALA A 277 6.17 11.52 -4.97
N THR A 278 6.95 10.62 -4.35
CA THR A 278 7.67 9.53 -5.02
C THR A 278 6.79 8.32 -5.34
N GLY A 279 5.57 8.23 -4.81
CA GLY A 279 4.59 7.19 -5.16
C GLY A 279 4.34 6.13 -4.07
N GLU A 280 5.00 6.24 -2.92
CA GLU A 280 4.72 5.44 -1.74
C GLU A 280 3.48 5.94 -1.01
N GLU A 281 2.70 4.98 -0.49
CA GLU A 281 1.44 5.23 0.20
C GLU A 281 1.38 4.43 1.50
N PHE A 282 0.90 5.08 2.56
CA PHE A 282 0.52 4.45 3.82
C PHE A 282 -0.98 4.59 4.02
N THR A 283 -1.70 3.48 4.07
CA THR A 283 -3.15 3.47 4.27
C THR A 283 -3.50 2.89 5.64
N TYR A 284 -4.37 3.56 6.38
CA TYR A 284 -4.92 3.10 7.64
C TYR A 284 -6.40 2.72 7.49
N THR A 285 -6.68 1.42 7.57
CA THR A 285 -8.01 0.81 7.37
C THR A 285 -8.27 -0.25 8.43
N VAL A 286 -9.48 -0.26 9.01
CA VAL A 286 -9.90 -1.29 9.99
C VAL A 286 -8.87 -1.51 11.13
N GLY A 287 -8.25 -0.42 11.59
CA GLY A 287 -7.30 -0.46 12.70
C GLY A 287 -5.88 -0.91 12.33
N GLN A 288 -5.59 -1.18 11.07
CA GLN A 288 -4.30 -1.63 10.56
C GLN A 288 -3.72 -0.64 9.54
N TRP A 289 -2.40 -0.57 9.51
CA TRP A 289 -1.65 0.18 8.52
C TRP A 289 -1.20 -0.76 7.41
N HIS A 290 -1.16 -0.24 6.18
CA HIS A 290 -0.70 -0.93 4.99
C HIS A 290 0.24 -0.01 4.22
N PHE A 291 1.34 -0.58 3.71
CA PHE A 291 2.31 0.09 2.86
C PHE A 291 2.13 -0.37 1.42
N ARG A 292 2.17 0.59 0.49
CA ARG A 292 2.14 0.34 -0.95
C ARG A 292 3.13 1.23 -1.67
N ASP A 293 3.68 0.71 -2.76
CA ASP A 293 4.52 1.48 -3.67
C ASP A 293 3.91 1.39 -5.08
N TYR A 294 3.38 2.52 -5.54
CA TYR A 294 2.71 2.62 -6.83
C TYR A 294 3.62 2.23 -7.99
N ASN A 295 4.90 2.61 -7.93
CA ASN A 295 5.84 2.35 -9.01
C ASN A 295 6.19 0.86 -9.10
N LEU A 296 6.34 0.20 -7.95
CA LEU A 296 6.54 -1.24 -7.89
C LEU A 296 5.33 -2.01 -8.42
N ILE A 297 4.11 -1.63 -7.99
CA ILE A 297 2.86 -2.24 -8.50
C ILE A 297 2.75 -2.07 -10.01
N LYS A 298 2.98 -0.85 -10.51
CA LYS A 298 2.97 -0.54 -11.94
C LYS A 298 3.98 -1.37 -12.72
N LYS A 299 5.21 -1.54 -12.19
CA LYS A 299 6.25 -2.37 -12.80
C LYS A 299 5.83 -3.84 -12.86
N ALA A 300 5.29 -4.37 -11.76
CA ALA A 300 4.83 -5.76 -11.66
C ALA A 300 3.69 -6.06 -12.64
N ILE A 301 2.67 -5.20 -12.72
CA ILE A 301 1.55 -5.38 -13.66
C ILE A 301 2.04 -5.28 -15.11
N ARG A 302 2.96 -4.35 -15.41
CA ARG A 302 3.54 -4.22 -16.75
C ARG A 302 4.32 -5.48 -17.17
N ALA A 303 4.97 -6.15 -16.24
CA ALA A 303 5.66 -7.41 -16.52
C ALA A 303 4.67 -8.53 -16.89
N LEU A 304 3.48 -8.56 -16.28
CA LEU A 304 2.42 -9.50 -16.63
C LEU A 304 1.66 -9.14 -17.92
N LEU A 305 1.59 -7.85 -18.25
CA LEU A 305 0.82 -7.31 -19.38
C LEU A 305 1.72 -6.51 -20.33
N PRO A 306 2.70 -7.14 -21.01
CA PRO A 306 3.71 -6.44 -21.81
C PRO A 306 3.12 -5.70 -23.02
N GLN A 307 1.94 -6.10 -23.50
CA GLN A 307 1.24 -5.48 -24.62
C GLN A 307 0.43 -4.24 -24.23
N PHE A 308 0.20 -3.99 -22.93
CA PHE A 308 -0.48 -2.78 -22.48
C PHE A 308 0.45 -1.57 -22.64
N THR A 309 -0.10 -0.48 -23.20
CA THR A 309 0.61 0.80 -23.22
C THR A 309 0.77 1.34 -21.79
N GLN A 310 1.68 2.30 -21.60
CA GLN A 310 1.82 2.97 -20.30
C GLN A 310 0.51 3.65 -19.89
N ARG A 311 -0.27 4.21 -20.81
CA ARG A 311 -1.59 4.80 -20.51
C ARG A 311 -2.59 3.74 -20.06
N ALA A 312 -2.65 2.61 -20.76
CA ALA A 312 -3.50 1.48 -20.39
C ALA A 312 -3.18 0.92 -19.00
N ILE A 313 -1.89 0.77 -18.65
CA ILE A 313 -1.50 0.34 -17.30
C ILE A 313 -2.01 1.32 -16.23
N HIS A 314 -1.85 2.62 -16.43
CA HIS A 314 -2.37 3.61 -15.49
C HIS A 314 -3.89 3.57 -15.39
N ALA A 315 -4.60 3.45 -16.52
CA ALA A 315 -6.06 3.40 -16.53
C ALA A 315 -6.61 2.13 -15.84
N LEU A 316 -5.98 0.97 -16.08
CA LEU A 316 -6.32 -0.28 -15.38
C LEU A 316 -6.17 -0.10 -13.87
N LEU A 317 -5.06 0.48 -13.47
CA LEU A 317 -4.74 0.75 -12.08
C LEU A 317 -5.72 1.72 -11.42
N GLU A 318 -6.01 2.84 -12.08
CA GLU A 318 -7.00 3.81 -11.62
C GLU A 318 -8.40 3.20 -11.48
N LEU A 319 -8.78 2.31 -12.39
CA LEU A 319 -10.02 1.53 -12.32
C LEU A 319 -10.02 0.62 -11.09
N VAL A 320 -8.96 -0.18 -10.90
CA VAL A 320 -8.82 -1.10 -9.76
C VAL A 320 -8.90 -0.37 -8.42
N TRP A 321 -8.13 0.71 -8.25
CA TRP A 321 -8.16 1.49 -6.99
C TRP A 321 -9.51 2.15 -6.74
N SER A 322 -10.23 2.55 -7.79
CA SER A 322 -11.56 3.13 -7.63
C SER A 322 -12.56 2.07 -7.17
N LEU A 323 -12.50 0.86 -7.72
CA LEU A 323 -13.33 -0.27 -7.28
C LEU A 323 -13.01 -0.67 -5.83
N MET A 324 -11.73 -0.69 -5.44
CA MET A 324 -11.29 -0.95 -4.07
C MET A 324 -11.81 0.10 -3.09
N ALA A 325 -11.63 1.40 -3.39
CA ALA A 325 -12.09 2.50 -2.54
C ALA A 325 -13.62 2.53 -2.40
N GLN A 326 -14.34 2.14 -3.46
CA GLN A 326 -15.80 2.01 -3.45
C GLN A 326 -16.27 0.67 -2.90
N ARG A 327 -15.37 -0.26 -2.56
CA ARG A 327 -15.67 -1.61 -2.05
C ARG A 327 -16.61 -2.40 -2.95
N HIS A 328 -16.48 -2.22 -4.25
CA HIS A 328 -17.24 -2.99 -5.23
C HIS A 328 -16.48 -4.28 -5.53
N GLY A 329 -17.07 -5.41 -5.14
CA GLY A 329 -16.54 -6.72 -5.51
C GLY A 329 -16.53 -6.88 -7.02
N SER A 330 -15.38 -7.16 -7.62
CA SER A 330 -15.21 -7.16 -9.07
C SER A 330 -14.11 -8.14 -9.50
N LEU A 331 -14.23 -8.64 -10.72
CA LEU A 331 -13.20 -9.43 -11.39
C LEU A 331 -12.85 -8.75 -12.72
N ILE A 332 -11.58 -8.47 -12.94
CA ILE A 332 -11.06 -8.00 -14.23
C ILE A 332 -10.17 -9.10 -14.77
N TRP A 333 -10.52 -9.66 -15.93
CA TRP A 333 -9.78 -10.75 -16.55
C TRP A 333 -9.18 -10.33 -17.89
N ILE A 334 -7.90 -10.61 -18.06
CA ILE A 334 -7.15 -10.40 -19.30
C ILE A 334 -6.68 -11.79 -19.79
N PRO A 335 -7.49 -12.52 -20.57
CA PRO A 335 -7.17 -13.85 -21.06
C PRO A 335 -5.90 -13.86 -21.92
N ALA A 336 -5.11 -14.92 -21.84
CA ALA A 336 -3.95 -15.10 -22.71
C ALA A 336 -4.36 -15.24 -24.19
N ARG A 337 -5.53 -15.87 -24.44
CA ARG A 337 -6.12 -16.04 -25.77
C ARG A 337 -7.62 -15.74 -25.73
N GLU A 338 -8.14 -15.02 -26.72
CA GLU A 338 -9.57 -14.65 -26.75
C GLU A 338 -10.49 -15.87 -26.84
N GLU A 339 -10.04 -16.98 -27.43
CA GLU A 339 -10.77 -18.25 -27.51
C GLU A 339 -11.09 -18.84 -26.12
N ASP A 340 -10.29 -18.51 -25.11
CA ASP A 340 -10.48 -19.01 -23.75
C ASP A 340 -11.74 -18.39 -23.10
N ILE A 341 -12.24 -17.26 -23.62
CA ILE A 341 -13.46 -16.61 -23.12
C ILE A 341 -14.66 -17.56 -23.22
N GLU A 342 -14.86 -18.19 -24.38
CA GLU A 342 -16.02 -19.04 -24.65
C GLU A 342 -15.95 -20.37 -23.86
N THR A 343 -14.73 -20.85 -23.57
CA THR A 343 -14.55 -22.12 -22.85
C THR A 343 -14.59 -21.95 -21.32
N MET A 344 -14.10 -20.82 -20.82
CA MET A 344 -13.94 -20.57 -19.38
C MET A 344 -15.08 -19.74 -18.78
N THR A 345 -16.08 -19.33 -19.56
CA THR A 345 -17.24 -18.58 -19.05
C THR A 345 -18.56 -19.18 -19.53
N LEU A 346 -19.62 -19.08 -18.71
CA LEU A 346 -20.96 -19.63 -19.02
C LEU A 346 -21.90 -18.59 -19.65
N HIS A 347 -21.76 -17.34 -19.22
CA HIS A 347 -22.54 -16.21 -19.69
C HIS A 347 -21.59 -15.05 -19.90
N THR A 348 -21.68 -14.37 -21.05
CA THR A 348 -20.98 -13.11 -21.29
C THR A 348 -21.95 -12.13 -21.94
N THR A 349 -21.83 -10.85 -21.59
CA THR A 349 -22.59 -9.79 -22.25
C THR A 349 -21.67 -9.02 -23.19
N ARG A 350 -22.14 -8.83 -24.43
CA ARG A 350 -21.58 -7.89 -25.39
C ARG A 350 -22.70 -6.92 -25.78
N LEU A 351 -22.65 -5.70 -25.28
CA LEU A 351 -23.66 -4.68 -25.59
C LEU A 351 -23.47 -4.07 -26.99
N TRP A 352 -22.22 -3.97 -27.46
CA TRP A 352 -21.89 -3.31 -28.72
C TRP A 352 -20.60 -3.82 -29.35
N ASP A 353 -20.38 -3.39 -30.59
CA ASP A 353 -19.15 -3.63 -31.36
C ASP A 353 -18.15 -2.47 -31.30
N LEU A 354 -18.46 -1.42 -30.54
CA LEU A 354 -17.54 -0.30 -30.32
C LEU A 354 -16.24 -0.79 -29.64
N ASP A 355 -15.12 -0.52 -30.30
CA ASP A 355 -13.78 -0.84 -29.82
C ASP A 355 -13.32 0.18 -28.77
N VAL A 356 -13.74 -0.02 -27.52
CA VAL A 356 -13.41 0.86 -26.38
C VAL A 356 -12.19 0.34 -25.65
N SER A 357 -11.18 1.20 -25.50
CA SER A 357 -10.03 0.95 -24.63
C SER A 357 -10.30 1.46 -23.22
N ILE A 358 -9.70 0.82 -22.22
CA ILE A 358 -9.84 1.26 -20.82
C ILE A 358 -9.21 2.65 -20.56
N ASP A 359 -8.26 3.08 -21.39
CA ASP A 359 -7.58 4.38 -21.28
C ASP A 359 -8.26 5.50 -22.06
N ASP A 360 -9.47 5.26 -22.58
CA ASP A 360 -10.27 6.31 -23.22
C ASP A 360 -11.09 7.09 -22.17
N GLU A 361 -10.56 8.25 -21.77
CA GLU A 361 -11.15 9.13 -20.74
C GLU A 361 -12.60 9.53 -21.04
N ARG A 362 -13.01 9.56 -22.31
CA ARG A 362 -14.39 9.90 -22.71
C ARG A 362 -15.41 8.89 -22.20
N TYR A 363 -14.98 7.64 -22.02
CA TYR A 363 -15.84 6.53 -21.61
C TYR A 363 -15.62 6.11 -20.16
N HIS A 364 -14.84 6.87 -19.39
CA HIS A 364 -14.45 6.53 -18.02
C HIS A 364 -15.61 6.07 -17.12
N GLY A 365 -16.68 6.87 -17.06
CA GLY A 365 -17.85 6.55 -16.22
C GLY A 365 -18.60 5.29 -16.69
N MET A 366 -18.55 4.96 -17.98
CA MET A 366 -19.11 3.73 -18.52
C MET A 366 -18.21 2.54 -18.18
N ILE A 367 -16.90 2.66 -18.36
CA ILE A 367 -15.91 1.62 -18.03
C ILE A 367 -16.03 1.23 -16.55
N LEU A 368 -16.11 2.21 -15.65
CA LEU A 368 -16.30 1.96 -14.22
C LEU A 368 -17.59 1.17 -13.94
N ARG A 369 -18.71 1.52 -14.60
CA ARG A 369 -20.00 0.80 -14.45
C ARG A 369 -19.93 -0.63 -14.97
N LEU A 370 -19.22 -0.87 -16.08
CA LEU A 370 -19.02 -2.22 -16.62
C LEU A 370 -18.19 -3.06 -15.65
N ALA A 371 -17.15 -2.48 -15.06
CA ALA A 371 -16.29 -3.15 -14.09
C ALA A 371 -16.99 -3.39 -12.75
N SER A 372 -17.89 -2.51 -12.33
CA SER A 372 -18.65 -2.64 -11.09
C SER A 372 -19.90 -3.52 -11.22
N SER A 373 -20.21 -4.01 -12.43
CA SER A 373 -21.30 -4.96 -12.66
C SER A 373 -20.94 -6.34 -12.10
N ASP A 374 -21.94 -7.10 -11.65
CA ASP A 374 -21.74 -8.48 -11.25
C ASP A 374 -21.10 -9.30 -12.37
N GLY A 375 -20.13 -10.16 -12.00
CA GLY A 375 -19.33 -10.96 -12.94
C GLY A 375 -17.98 -10.31 -13.28
N ALA A 376 -17.33 -10.83 -14.31
CA ALA A 376 -16.02 -10.36 -14.75
C ALA A 376 -16.13 -9.37 -15.93
N LEU A 377 -15.31 -8.32 -15.87
CA LEU A 377 -14.94 -7.50 -17.02
C LEU A 377 -13.79 -8.18 -17.75
N ILE A 378 -13.95 -8.43 -19.05
CA ILE A 378 -12.94 -9.07 -19.88
C ILE A 378 -12.27 -8.04 -20.78
N LEU A 379 -10.95 -7.95 -20.69
CA LEU A 379 -10.12 -7.08 -21.53
C LEU A 379 -9.26 -7.90 -22.48
N SER A 380 -8.97 -7.37 -23.66
CA SER A 380 -7.95 -7.93 -24.55
C SER A 380 -6.54 -7.72 -23.98
N GLN A 381 -5.57 -8.42 -24.55
CA GLN A 381 -4.14 -8.18 -24.32
C GLN A 381 -3.70 -6.76 -24.70
N THR A 382 -4.51 -6.03 -25.46
CA THR A 382 -4.29 -4.63 -25.88
C THR A 382 -5.20 -3.64 -25.15
N SER A 383 -5.74 -4.03 -23.98
CA SER A 383 -6.55 -3.20 -23.08
C SER A 383 -7.93 -2.77 -23.60
N ARG A 384 -8.45 -3.47 -24.61
CA ARG A 384 -9.80 -3.25 -25.17
C ARG A 384 -10.85 -4.06 -24.45
N ILE A 385 -12.00 -3.46 -24.20
CA ILE A 385 -13.13 -4.15 -23.57
C ILE A 385 -13.72 -5.16 -24.55
N LYS A 386 -13.76 -6.44 -24.15
CA LYS A 386 -14.29 -7.53 -24.97
C LYS A 386 -15.68 -7.96 -24.53
N ARG A 387 -15.86 -8.15 -23.22
CA ARG A 387 -17.11 -8.59 -22.60
C ARG A 387 -17.20 -8.04 -21.18
N PHE A 388 -18.39 -8.06 -20.61
CA PHE A 388 -18.60 -7.81 -19.19
C PHE A 388 -19.73 -8.72 -18.68
N GLY A 389 -19.94 -8.74 -17.37
CA GLY A 389 -20.94 -9.60 -16.75
C GLY A 389 -20.60 -11.09 -16.88
N ALA A 390 -19.32 -11.42 -17.05
CA ALA A 390 -18.93 -12.78 -17.38
C ALA A 390 -18.90 -13.67 -16.14
N ILE A 391 -19.55 -14.84 -16.19
CA ILE A 391 -19.56 -15.81 -15.10
C ILE A 391 -18.56 -16.92 -15.40
N ALA A 392 -17.59 -17.12 -14.51
CA ALA A 392 -16.59 -18.19 -14.64
C ALA A 392 -17.26 -19.58 -14.68
N ASN A 393 -16.88 -20.40 -15.65
CA ASN A 393 -17.38 -21.75 -15.82
C ASN A 393 -16.64 -22.73 -14.89
N LEU A 394 -17.03 -22.76 -13.62
CA LEU A 394 -16.41 -23.63 -12.62
C LEU A 394 -16.81 -25.11 -12.73
N SER A 395 -17.65 -25.49 -13.71
CA SER A 395 -18.16 -26.86 -13.85
C SER A 395 -17.07 -27.91 -14.11
N ALA A 396 -15.92 -27.50 -14.66
CA ALA A 396 -14.77 -28.37 -14.91
C ALA A 396 -13.80 -28.49 -13.72
N VAL A 397 -14.06 -27.79 -12.61
CA VAL A 397 -13.11 -27.62 -11.53
C VAL A 397 -13.29 -28.69 -10.46
N ALA A 398 -12.79 -29.91 -10.74
CA ALA A 398 -12.64 -30.97 -9.75
C ALA A 398 -11.33 -30.87 -8.94
N GLN A 399 -10.46 -29.89 -9.25
CA GLN A 399 -9.06 -29.86 -8.76
C GLN A 399 -8.63 -28.59 -8.01
N ILE A 400 -9.50 -27.59 -7.79
CA ILE A 400 -9.13 -26.46 -6.93
C ILE A 400 -9.33 -26.88 -5.47
N GLY A 401 -8.23 -26.95 -4.74
CA GLY A 401 -8.14 -27.62 -3.44
C GLY A 401 -9.16 -27.13 -2.39
N PRO A 402 -9.46 -27.97 -1.37
CA PRO A 402 -10.57 -27.79 -0.43
C PRO A 402 -10.45 -26.61 0.56
N ASN A 403 -9.43 -25.76 0.44
CA ASN A 403 -9.10 -24.74 1.44
C ASN A 403 -9.40 -23.28 1.02
N MET A 404 -10.08 -23.04 -0.11
CA MET A 404 -10.44 -21.68 -0.50
C MET A 404 -11.87 -21.32 -0.09
N SER A 405 -12.00 -20.25 0.69
CA SER A 405 -13.27 -19.75 1.20
C SER A 405 -13.73 -18.56 0.35
N GLY A 406 -14.51 -18.83 -0.71
CA GLY A 406 -15.20 -17.79 -1.48
C GLY A 406 -15.27 -18.06 -2.98
N SER A 407 -16.46 -17.91 -3.57
CA SER A 407 -16.71 -18.10 -5.00
C SER A 407 -15.86 -17.20 -5.89
N GLY A 408 -15.58 -15.96 -5.45
CA GLY A 408 -14.74 -15.02 -6.19
C GLY A 408 -13.26 -15.41 -6.24
N GLU A 409 -12.71 -16.05 -5.20
CA GLU A 409 -11.32 -16.52 -5.20
C GLU A 409 -11.14 -17.73 -6.11
N LEU A 410 -12.10 -18.66 -6.06
CA LEU A 410 -12.16 -19.81 -6.97
C LEU A 410 -12.24 -19.35 -8.42
N ALA A 411 -13.12 -18.38 -8.73
CA ALA A 411 -13.24 -17.80 -10.06
C ALA A 411 -11.94 -17.12 -10.52
N ALA A 412 -11.30 -16.32 -9.65
CA ALA A 412 -10.06 -15.65 -9.98
C ALA A 412 -8.92 -16.65 -10.26
N GLN A 413 -8.79 -17.67 -9.41
CA GLN A 413 -7.77 -18.69 -9.60
C GLN A 413 -8.02 -19.50 -10.87
N PHE A 414 -9.26 -19.93 -11.13
CA PHE A 414 -9.63 -20.64 -12.35
C PHE A 414 -9.35 -19.83 -13.60
N LEU A 415 -9.87 -18.61 -13.71
CA LEU A 415 -9.66 -17.73 -14.87
C LEU A 415 -8.18 -17.41 -15.09
N SER A 416 -7.38 -17.33 -14.01
CA SER A 416 -5.94 -17.08 -14.11
C SER A 416 -5.12 -18.23 -14.70
N GLN A 417 -5.74 -19.38 -14.98
CA GLN A 417 -5.11 -20.45 -15.78
C GLN A 417 -4.84 -19.98 -17.22
N SER A 418 -5.64 -19.03 -17.73
CA SER A 418 -5.37 -18.31 -18.97
C SER A 418 -5.25 -16.82 -18.70
N GLY A 419 -4.01 -16.33 -18.63
CA GLY A 419 -3.72 -14.91 -18.51
C GLY A 419 -3.73 -14.38 -17.08
N VAL A 420 -4.25 -13.17 -16.90
CA VAL A 420 -4.14 -12.40 -15.65
C VAL A 420 -5.52 -12.04 -15.13
N VAL A 421 -5.73 -12.22 -13.83
CA VAL A 421 -6.98 -11.79 -13.17
C VAL A 421 -6.66 -10.85 -12.02
N ILE A 422 -7.39 -9.73 -11.97
CA ILE A 422 -7.41 -8.84 -10.82
C ILE A 422 -8.76 -9.00 -10.12
N LYS A 423 -8.72 -9.46 -8.87
CA LYS A 423 -9.89 -9.59 -8.01
C LYS A 423 -9.92 -8.41 -7.05
N ILE A 424 -11.07 -7.76 -6.96
CA ILE A 424 -11.40 -6.80 -5.91
C ILE A 424 -12.47 -7.43 -5.00
N SER A 425 -12.23 -7.42 -3.70
CA SER A 425 -13.13 -7.92 -2.68
C SER A 425 -14.02 -6.78 -2.14
N GLN A 426 -15.20 -7.13 -1.61
CA GLN A 426 -16.13 -6.16 -1.00
C GLN A 426 -15.63 -5.53 0.30
N ASP A 427 -14.54 -6.03 0.88
CA ASP A 427 -13.85 -5.40 2.00
C ASP A 427 -12.87 -4.29 1.55
N GLY A 428 -12.67 -4.11 0.24
CA GLY A 428 -11.76 -3.15 -0.37
C GLY A 428 -10.37 -3.71 -0.68
N SER A 429 -10.09 -4.98 -0.37
CA SER A 429 -8.82 -5.62 -0.72
C SER A 429 -8.75 -6.00 -2.21
N GLY A 430 -7.56 -5.89 -2.80
CA GLY A 430 -7.29 -6.33 -4.16
C GLY A 430 -6.26 -7.46 -4.19
N SER A 431 -6.36 -8.34 -5.19
CA SER A 431 -5.41 -9.44 -5.41
C SER A 431 -5.21 -9.69 -6.89
N VAL A 432 -3.98 -10.02 -7.29
CA VAL A 432 -3.62 -10.37 -8.66
C VAL A 432 -3.30 -11.86 -8.74
N TYR A 433 -3.85 -12.53 -9.74
CA TYR A 433 -3.69 -13.96 -10.01
C TYR A 433 -3.14 -14.18 -11.42
N SER A 434 -2.28 -15.18 -11.55
CA SER A 434 -1.72 -15.65 -12.82
C SER A 434 -1.17 -17.06 -12.63
N GLU A 435 -1.29 -17.92 -13.65
CA GLU A 435 -0.85 -19.33 -13.62
C GLU A 435 -1.47 -20.11 -12.45
N ASN A 436 -2.80 -19.97 -12.26
CA ASN A 436 -3.57 -20.69 -11.25
C ASN A 436 -3.13 -20.39 -9.80
N LYS A 437 -2.47 -19.25 -9.53
CA LYS A 437 -2.00 -18.86 -8.20
C LYS A 437 -2.17 -17.36 -7.97
N MET A 438 -2.45 -16.99 -6.71
CA MET A 438 -2.33 -15.60 -6.29
C MET A 438 -0.85 -15.22 -6.33
N ARG A 439 -0.53 -14.15 -7.05
CA ARG A 439 0.83 -13.61 -7.13
C ARG A 439 1.07 -12.60 -6.02
N TRP A 440 0.14 -11.66 -5.85
CA TRP A 440 0.24 -10.64 -4.80
C TRP A 440 -1.09 -9.99 -4.45
N LYS A 441 -1.12 -9.28 -3.31
CA LYS A 441 -2.21 -8.40 -2.88
C LYS A 441 -1.95 -6.95 -3.30
N LEU A 442 -3.00 -6.13 -3.43
CA LEU A 442 -2.96 -4.71 -3.84
C LEU A 442 -3.43 -3.76 -2.74
#